data_AF-A0A2V7PZT7-F1
#
_entry.id   AF-A0A2V7PZT7-F1
#
_cell.length_a   1.000
_cell.length_b   1.000
_cell.length_c   1.000
_cell.angle_alpha   90.00
_cell.angle_beta   90.00
_cell.angle_gamma   90.00
#
_symmetry.space_group_name_H-M   'P 1'
#
loop_
_entity.id
_entity.type
_entity.pdbx_description
1 polymer ?
#
loop_
_entity_poly.entity_id
_entity_poly.type
_entity_poly.pdbx_seq_one_letter_code
_entity_poly.pdbx_strand_id
1 'polypeptide(L)'
;MSDRKAVYGPDDWQAEPERELSAPGAYPYTRGVHPTMYRGKLWTMRQYAGFGTAEETNARFRHLLAAGQTGLSVAFDLPTQMGYDSDHPMAEGEVGRAGVAIDTVDDLALLFDAIPLDRVSTSMTINATAPVLLAMYVVVGEERGVSRGTLQGTVQNDILKEFIARGTYIYPIEPSLRLATDVCRFVTIERMTFNPISVSGY
;
A
#
# COMPACT_ATOMS: atom_id res chain seq x y z
N MET A 1 35.74 8.88 13.64
CA MET A 1 36.26 8.26 12.41
C MET A 1 35.41 7.03 12.15
N SER A 2 35.01 6.76 10.91
CA SER A 2 34.15 5.60 10.62
C SER A 2 34.96 4.31 10.84
N ASP A 3 34.42 3.35 11.57
CA ASP A 3 34.99 1.98 11.73
C ASP A 3 34.95 1.16 10.42
N ARG A 4 34.63 1.79 9.29
CA ARG A 4 34.58 1.12 7.98
C ARG A 4 35.98 0.97 7.42
N LYS A 5 36.32 -0.26 7.04
CA LYS A 5 37.56 -0.60 6.33
C LYS A 5 37.46 -0.17 4.86
N ALA A 6 38.60 0.12 4.24
CA ALA A 6 38.65 0.45 2.81
C ALA A 6 38.40 -0.77 1.90
N VAL A 7 38.75 -1.97 2.38
CA VAL A 7 38.56 -3.26 1.68
C VAL A 7 38.14 -4.30 2.72
N TYR A 8 37.22 -5.18 2.34
CA TYR A 8 36.80 -6.35 3.12
C TYR A 8 37.27 -7.63 2.42
N GLY A 9 37.92 -8.53 3.15
CA GLY A 9 38.37 -9.85 2.70
C GLY A 9 37.65 -11.00 3.41
N PRO A 10 37.98 -12.26 3.10
CA PRO A 10 37.34 -13.43 3.71
C PRO A 10 37.40 -13.45 5.25
N ASP A 11 38.49 -12.94 5.84
CA ASP A 11 38.68 -12.89 7.30
C ASP A 11 37.78 -11.85 8.01
N ASP A 12 37.14 -10.95 7.26
CA ASP A 12 36.21 -9.96 7.80
C ASP A 12 34.79 -10.54 8.01
N TRP A 13 34.50 -11.71 7.46
CA TRP A 13 33.23 -12.40 7.64
C TRP A 13 33.36 -13.51 8.69
N GLN A 14 32.92 -13.23 9.92
CA GLN A 14 32.99 -14.16 11.05
C GLN A 14 31.65 -14.88 11.33
N ALA A 15 30.71 -14.82 10.39
CA ALA A 15 29.35 -15.31 10.58
C ALA A 15 29.18 -16.78 10.16
N GLU A 16 28.25 -17.48 10.79
CA GLU A 16 27.93 -18.89 10.51
C GLU A 16 27.01 -19.00 9.28
N PRO A 17 27.49 -19.43 8.10
CA PRO A 17 26.72 -19.31 6.86
C PRO A 17 25.40 -20.09 6.87
N GLU A 18 25.39 -21.28 7.47
CA GLU A 18 24.19 -22.14 7.54
C GLU A 18 23.09 -21.50 8.39
N ARG A 19 23.46 -20.85 9.49
CA ARG A 19 22.53 -20.19 10.41
C ARG A 19 22.08 -18.83 9.89
N GLU A 20 22.98 -18.06 9.30
CA GLU A 20 22.77 -16.64 9.03
C GLU A 20 22.37 -16.34 7.59
N LEU A 21 22.74 -17.20 6.63
CA LEU A 21 22.38 -17.01 5.22
C LEU A 21 21.24 -17.93 4.80
N SER A 22 21.34 -19.22 5.13
CA SER A 22 20.41 -20.27 4.69
C SER A 22 20.19 -20.29 3.16
N ALA A 23 19.22 -21.08 2.69
CA ALA A 23 18.77 -21.09 1.30
C ALA A 23 17.69 -20.01 1.05
N PRO A 24 17.54 -19.48 -0.18
CA PRO A 24 16.41 -18.61 -0.50
C PRO A 24 15.09 -19.35 -0.24
N GLY A 25 14.10 -18.66 0.34
CA GLY A 25 12.83 -19.26 0.75
C GLY A 25 12.88 -20.09 2.04
N ALA A 26 14.01 -20.08 2.77
CA ALA A 26 14.14 -20.70 4.08
C ALA A 26 14.59 -19.68 5.13
N TYR A 27 14.13 -19.86 6.38
CA TYR A 27 14.56 -19.04 7.52
C TYR A 27 16.10 -19.04 7.63
N PRO A 28 16.76 -17.90 7.90
CA PRO A 28 16.20 -16.59 8.26
C PRO A 28 15.88 -15.67 7.07
N TYR A 29 15.77 -16.20 5.84
CA TYR A 29 15.41 -15.49 4.61
C TYR A 29 16.37 -14.38 4.17
N THR A 30 17.60 -14.38 4.69
CA THR A 30 18.67 -13.43 4.31
C THR A 30 18.91 -13.39 2.80
N ARG A 31 18.74 -14.53 2.12
CA ARG A 31 18.89 -14.65 0.65
C ARG A 31 17.60 -14.45 -0.15
N GLY A 32 16.50 -14.08 0.51
CA GLY A 32 15.20 -13.82 -0.09
C GLY A 32 14.08 -14.71 0.45
N VAL A 33 12.85 -14.20 0.43
CA VAL A 33 11.65 -14.85 0.97
C VAL A 33 11.07 -15.94 0.05
N HIS A 34 11.50 -16.00 -1.22
CA HIS A 34 11.04 -16.99 -2.19
C HIS A 34 12.21 -17.85 -2.70
N PRO A 35 12.01 -19.15 -2.94
CA PRO A 35 13.09 -20.05 -3.34
C PRO A 35 13.67 -19.74 -4.74
N THR A 36 12.84 -19.20 -5.64
CA THR A 36 13.25 -18.91 -7.03
C THR A 36 13.46 -17.43 -7.30
N MET A 37 13.04 -16.55 -6.39
CA MET A 37 13.09 -15.09 -6.53
C MET A 37 12.73 -14.64 -7.97
N TYR A 38 13.55 -13.78 -8.56
CA TYR A 38 13.32 -13.16 -9.86
C TYR A 38 13.49 -14.10 -11.05
N ARG A 39 14.01 -15.33 -10.84
CA ARG A 39 13.97 -16.38 -11.88
C ARG A 39 12.58 -16.98 -12.03
N GLY A 40 11.78 -16.95 -10.96
CA GLY A 40 10.38 -17.39 -11.00
C GLY A 40 9.41 -16.27 -11.36
N LYS A 41 9.49 -15.14 -10.65
CA LYS A 41 8.64 -13.96 -10.87
C LYS A 41 9.42 -12.69 -10.57
N LEU A 42 9.43 -11.74 -11.50
CA LEU A 42 9.99 -10.41 -11.27
C LEU A 42 9.23 -9.68 -10.15
N TRP A 43 9.87 -8.69 -9.54
CA TRP A 43 9.18 -7.80 -8.62
C TRP A 43 8.06 -7.04 -9.34
N THR A 44 7.01 -6.67 -8.60
CA THR A 44 5.95 -5.83 -9.16
C THR A 44 6.51 -4.43 -9.41
N MET A 45 6.44 -3.97 -10.66
CA MET A 45 6.70 -2.58 -11.00
C MET A 45 5.45 -1.79 -10.62
N ARG A 46 5.55 -0.97 -9.58
CA ARG A 46 4.42 -0.28 -8.98
C ARG A 46 4.75 1.19 -8.77
N GLN A 47 4.35 2.03 -9.72
CA GLN A 47 4.53 3.47 -9.60
C GLN A 47 3.44 4.06 -8.71
N TYR A 48 3.88 4.94 -7.82
CA TYR A 48 3.02 5.80 -7.02
C TYR A 48 2.45 6.93 -7.88
N ALA A 49 1.12 7.00 -7.97
CA ALA A 49 0.43 8.04 -8.74
C ALA A 49 -0.93 8.39 -8.14
N GLY A 50 -1.28 9.66 -8.28
CA GLY A 50 -2.54 10.25 -7.86
C GLY A 50 -2.39 11.77 -7.90
N PHE A 51 -3.36 12.46 -8.47
CA PHE A 51 -3.47 13.92 -8.52
C PHE A 51 -4.86 14.29 -9.04
N GLY A 52 -5.34 15.49 -8.68
CA GLY A 52 -6.59 16.03 -9.17
C GLY A 52 -7.78 15.11 -8.88
N THR A 53 -8.63 14.91 -9.88
CA THR A 53 -9.84 14.11 -9.75
C THR A 53 -9.60 12.61 -9.96
N ALA A 54 -10.60 11.80 -9.60
CA ALA A 54 -10.62 10.37 -9.84
C ALA A 54 -10.42 10.01 -11.33
N GLU A 55 -11.02 10.75 -12.25
CA GLU A 55 -10.93 10.53 -13.69
C GLU A 55 -9.52 10.84 -14.24
N GLU A 56 -8.91 11.94 -13.79
CA GLU A 56 -7.55 12.30 -14.19
C GLU A 56 -6.54 11.25 -13.73
N THR A 57 -6.67 10.80 -12.48
CA THR A 57 -5.84 9.73 -11.95
C THR A 57 -6.13 8.38 -12.62
N ASN A 58 -7.39 8.06 -12.94
CA ASN A 58 -7.74 6.86 -13.71
C ASN A 58 -7.06 6.84 -15.08
N ALA A 59 -7.13 7.96 -15.82
CA ALA A 59 -6.46 8.10 -17.11
C ALA A 59 -4.95 7.85 -16.98
N ARG A 60 -4.32 8.35 -15.91
CA ARG A 60 -2.92 8.06 -15.60
C ARG A 60 -2.67 6.59 -15.31
N PHE A 61 -3.50 5.92 -14.51
CA PHE A 61 -3.37 4.50 -14.23
C PHE A 61 -3.47 3.65 -15.49
N ARG A 62 -4.45 3.93 -16.35
CA ARG A 62 -4.62 3.22 -17.63
C ARG A 62 -3.41 3.41 -18.55
N HIS A 63 -2.86 4.62 -18.61
CA HIS A 63 -1.62 4.89 -19.34
C HIS A 63 -0.44 4.09 -18.80
N LEU A 64 -0.26 4.05 -17.49
CA LEU A 64 0.82 3.31 -16.84
C LEU A 64 0.70 1.78 -17.06
N LEU A 65 -0.51 1.23 -16.95
CA LEU A 65 -0.77 -0.18 -17.24
C LEU A 65 -0.47 -0.51 -18.71
N ALA A 66 -0.89 0.35 -19.64
CA ALA A 66 -0.57 0.20 -21.07
C ALA A 66 0.94 0.28 -21.35
N ALA A 67 1.69 1.05 -20.56
CA ALA A 67 3.15 1.14 -20.62
C ALA A 67 3.89 -0.01 -19.92
N GLY A 68 3.18 -1.03 -19.41
CA GLY A 68 3.77 -2.24 -18.84
C GLY A 68 3.87 -2.28 -17.31
N GLN A 69 3.25 -1.33 -16.60
CA GLN A 69 3.13 -1.40 -15.15
C GLN A 69 2.29 -2.61 -14.72
N THR A 70 2.73 -3.33 -13.68
CA THR A 70 2.11 -4.61 -13.27
C THR A 70 1.29 -4.54 -11.98
N GLY A 71 1.21 -3.36 -11.35
CA GLY A 71 0.32 -3.08 -10.24
C GLY A 71 0.21 -1.59 -9.98
N LEU A 72 -0.89 -1.13 -9.37
CA LEU A 72 -1.14 0.30 -9.13
C LEU A 72 -0.75 0.71 -7.71
N SER A 73 -0.29 1.94 -7.50
CA SER A 73 -0.19 2.50 -6.15
C SER A 73 -0.84 3.87 -6.13
N VAL A 74 -1.90 3.99 -5.35
CA VAL A 74 -2.71 5.19 -5.24
C VAL A 74 -2.11 6.15 -4.22
N ALA A 75 -1.93 7.39 -4.64
CA ALA A 75 -1.63 8.53 -3.80
C ALA A 75 -2.92 9.32 -3.55
N PHE A 76 -3.34 9.45 -2.29
CA PHE A 76 -4.50 10.25 -1.92
C PHE A 76 -4.08 11.66 -1.54
N ASP A 77 -4.96 12.64 -1.71
CA ASP A 77 -4.71 14.00 -1.26
C ASP A 77 -4.68 14.10 0.29
N LEU A 78 -4.38 15.28 0.80
CA LEU A 78 -4.29 15.48 2.26
C LEU A 78 -5.68 15.40 2.94
N PRO A 79 -6.77 16.00 2.41
CA PRO A 79 -8.12 15.84 2.95
C PRO A 79 -8.54 14.37 3.15
N THR A 80 -8.44 13.53 2.11
CA THR A 80 -8.79 12.10 2.20
C THR A 80 -7.91 11.35 3.22
N GLN A 81 -6.62 11.71 3.32
CA GLN A 81 -5.73 11.14 4.34
C GLN A 81 -6.13 11.53 5.77
N MET A 82 -6.62 12.77 5.94
CA MET A 82 -7.01 13.35 7.22
C MET A 82 -8.49 13.13 7.58
N GLY A 83 -9.25 12.45 6.72
CA GLY A 83 -10.66 12.13 6.95
C GLY A 83 -11.60 13.32 6.82
N TYR A 84 -11.26 14.27 5.94
CA TYR A 84 -12.12 15.37 5.55
C TYR A 84 -12.64 15.16 4.14
N ASP A 85 -13.93 15.46 3.95
CA ASP A 85 -14.51 15.60 2.62
C ASP A 85 -14.00 16.90 1.96
N SER A 86 -14.00 16.95 0.62
CA SER A 86 -13.48 18.07 -0.15
C SER A 86 -14.13 19.44 0.12
N ASP A 87 -15.35 19.47 0.67
CA ASP A 87 -16.07 20.70 1.01
C ASP A 87 -15.83 21.16 2.46
N HIS A 88 -15.06 20.40 3.25
CA HIS A 88 -14.72 20.76 4.61
C HIS A 88 -13.77 21.96 4.65
N PRO A 89 -13.94 22.95 5.55
CA PRO A 89 -13.09 24.15 5.60
C PRO A 89 -11.59 23.86 5.75
N MET A 90 -11.21 22.76 6.41
CA MET A 90 -9.80 22.34 6.53
C MET A 90 -9.20 21.76 5.25
N ALA A 91 -10.02 21.46 4.24
CA ALA A 91 -9.57 20.92 2.95
C ALA A 91 -9.23 22.02 1.93
N GLU A 92 -9.59 23.28 2.22
CA GLU A 92 -9.43 24.41 1.31
C GLU A 92 -7.96 24.53 0.84
N GLY A 93 -7.76 24.46 -0.48
CA GLY A 93 -6.44 24.57 -1.11
C GLY A 93 -5.60 23.29 -1.19
N GLU A 94 -6.08 22.17 -0.60
CA GLU A 94 -5.38 20.88 -0.57
C GLU A 94 -6.09 19.77 -1.38
N VAL A 95 -7.36 19.97 -1.76
CA VAL A 95 -8.15 19.03 -2.57
C VAL A 95 -7.44 18.72 -3.89
N GLY A 96 -7.16 17.43 -4.13
CA GLY A 96 -6.52 16.95 -5.37
C GLY A 96 -5.06 17.38 -5.55
N ARG A 97 -4.44 18.07 -4.58
CA ARG A 97 -3.12 18.70 -4.77
C ARG A 97 -1.97 17.71 -4.63
N ALA A 98 -1.96 16.94 -3.54
CA ALA A 98 -0.90 15.98 -3.21
C ALA A 98 -1.19 14.56 -3.71
N GLY A 99 -2.41 14.31 -4.16
CA GLY A 99 -2.92 13.01 -4.56
C GLY A 99 -4.32 13.15 -5.15
N VAL A 100 -4.99 12.03 -5.39
CA VAL A 100 -6.38 12.01 -5.83
C VAL A 100 -7.32 12.32 -4.66
N ALA A 101 -8.34 13.15 -4.89
CA ALA A 101 -9.42 13.38 -3.94
C ALA A 101 -10.44 12.24 -3.98
N ILE A 102 -10.81 11.69 -2.81
CA ILE A 102 -11.82 10.64 -2.66
C ILE A 102 -12.66 10.97 -1.43
N ASP A 103 -13.93 11.30 -1.66
CA ASP A 103 -14.90 11.60 -0.60
C ASP A 103 -15.90 10.45 -0.45
N THR A 104 -16.24 9.82 -1.58
CA THR A 104 -17.29 8.82 -1.68
C THR A 104 -16.82 7.53 -2.35
N VAL A 105 -17.65 6.48 -2.25
CA VAL A 105 -17.43 5.24 -3.00
C VAL A 105 -17.51 5.46 -4.52
N ASP A 106 -18.29 6.45 -4.98
CA ASP A 106 -18.44 6.77 -6.40
C ASP A 106 -17.12 7.34 -6.96
N ASP A 107 -16.41 8.17 -6.20
CA ASP A 107 -15.09 8.66 -6.59
C ASP A 107 -14.08 7.51 -6.71
N LEU A 108 -14.12 6.57 -5.77
CA LEU A 108 -13.26 5.39 -5.81
C LEU A 108 -13.65 4.45 -6.98
N ALA A 109 -14.93 4.36 -7.31
CA ALA A 109 -15.41 3.62 -8.46
C ALA A 109 -14.89 4.24 -9.77
N LEU A 110 -14.97 5.57 -9.91
CA LEU A 110 -14.41 6.32 -11.04
C LEU A 110 -12.90 6.14 -11.14
N LEU A 111 -12.19 6.20 -10.01
CA LEU A 111 -10.73 6.01 -9.96
C LEU A 111 -10.30 4.67 -10.57
N PHE A 112 -11.10 3.62 -10.36
CA PHE A 112 -10.83 2.29 -10.89
C PHE A 112 -11.63 1.93 -12.14
N ASP A 113 -12.34 2.86 -12.76
CA ASP A 113 -13.13 2.56 -13.97
C ASP A 113 -12.27 1.90 -15.06
N ALA A 114 -12.85 0.89 -15.72
CA ALA A 114 -12.20 0.04 -16.72
C ALA A 114 -10.88 -0.66 -16.27
N ILE A 115 -10.58 -0.74 -14.97
CA ILE A 115 -9.44 -1.48 -14.41
C ILE A 115 -9.94 -2.82 -13.82
N PRO A 116 -9.41 -3.98 -14.25
CA PRO A 116 -9.84 -5.29 -13.77
C PRO A 116 -9.23 -5.58 -12.38
N LEU A 117 -10.02 -5.35 -11.33
CA LEU A 117 -9.61 -5.48 -9.92
C LEU A 117 -9.28 -6.92 -9.48
N ASP A 118 -9.74 -7.92 -10.24
CA ASP A 118 -9.42 -9.34 -10.05
C ASP A 118 -8.03 -9.72 -10.57
N ARG A 119 -7.39 -8.85 -11.36
CA ARG A 119 -6.12 -9.11 -12.05
C ARG A 119 -5.02 -8.11 -11.71
N VAL A 120 -5.39 -6.85 -11.49
CA VAL A 120 -4.45 -5.78 -11.19
C VAL A 120 -4.37 -5.60 -9.68
N SER A 121 -3.20 -5.86 -9.12
CA SER A 121 -2.98 -5.61 -7.70
C SER A 121 -2.95 -4.10 -7.41
N THR A 122 -3.71 -3.63 -6.44
CA THR A 122 -3.80 -2.21 -6.06
C THR A 122 -3.26 -1.95 -4.66
N SER A 123 -2.27 -1.07 -4.55
CA SER A 123 -1.77 -0.57 -3.27
C SER A 123 -2.38 0.79 -2.98
N MET A 124 -2.82 1.01 -1.74
CA MET A 124 -3.38 2.27 -1.26
C MET A 124 -2.49 2.79 -0.15
N THR A 125 -1.77 3.90 -0.40
CA THR A 125 -0.93 4.57 0.61
C THR A 125 -1.80 5.43 1.50
N ILE A 126 -2.53 4.76 2.40
CA ILE A 126 -3.51 5.37 3.29
C ILE A 126 -3.39 4.75 4.68
N ASN A 127 -3.58 5.57 5.74
CA ASN A 127 -3.30 5.17 7.12
C ASN A 127 -4.50 5.39 8.03
N ALA A 128 -4.71 6.58 8.59
CA ALA A 128 -5.79 6.83 9.55
C ALA A 128 -7.18 6.49 8.99
N THR A 129 -7.41 6.75 7.69
CA THR A 129 -8.64 6.41 6.97
C THR A 129 -8.59 5.08 6.22
N ALA A 130 -7.54 4.26 6.40
CA ALA A 130 -7.41 2.96 5.74
C ALA A 130 -8.63 2.02 5.90
N PRO A 131 -9.29 1.93 7.08
CA PRO A 131 -10.50 1.12 7.20
C PRO A 131 -11.63 1.57 6.26
N VAL A 132 -11.80 2.90 6.08
CA VAL A 132 -12.84 3.49 5.24
C VAL A 132 -12.55 3.22 3.76
N LEU A 133 -11.33 3.52 3.31
CA LEU A 133 -10.94 3.31 1.91
C LEU A 133 -10.92 1.83 1.53
N LEU A 134 -10.56 0.93 2.46
CA LEU A 134 -10.69 -0.52 2.24
C LEU A 134 -12.15 -0.94 2.10
N ALA A 135 -13.05 -0.41 2.94
CA ALA A 135 -14.48 -0.70 2.84
C ALA A 135 -15.05 -0.23 1.49
N MET A 136 -14.73 1.00 1.07
CA MET A 136 -15.10 1.50 -0.27
C MET A 136 -14.54 0.61 -1.38
N TYR A 137 -13.27 0.21 -1.29
CA TYR A 137 -12.63 -0.65 -2.30
C TYR A 137 -13.32 -2.03 -2.41
N VAL A 138 -13.75 -2.59 -1.28
CA VAL A 138 -14.55 -3.83 -1.25
C VAL A 138 -15.90 -3.63 -1.94
N VAL A 139 -16.62 -2.53 -1.64
CA VAL A 139 -17.90 -2.21 -2.29
C VAL A 139 -17.73 -2.09 -3.81
N VAL A 140 -16.72 -1.36 -4.28
CA VAL A 140 -16.42 -1.25 -5.73
C VAL A 140 -16.15 -2.63 -6.35
N GLY A 141 -15.46 -3.52 -5.65
CA GLY A 141 -15.25 -4.90 -6.09
C GLY A 141 -16.57 -5.68 -6.20
N GLU A 142 -17.41 -5.62 -5.16
CA GLU A 142 -18.68 -6.33 -5.09
C GLU A 142 -19.67 -5.90 -6.16
N GLU A 143 -19.82 -4.59 -6.39
CA GLU A 143 -20.69 -4.04 -7.44
C GLU A 143 -20.25 -4.45 -8.86
N ARG A 144 -18.97 -4.79 -9.02
CA ARG A 144 -18.39 -5.31 -10.27
C ARG A 144 -18.40 -6.84 -10.35
N GLY A 145 -19.00 -7.52 -9.37
CA GLY A 145 -19.03 -8.98 -9.30
C GLY A 145 -17.67 -9.63 -8.97
N VAL A 146 -16.71 -8.86 -8.45
CA VAL A 146 -15.40 -9.36 -8.01
C VAL A 146 -15.51 -9.82 -6.56
N SER A 147 -15.24 -11.09 -6.32
CA SER A 147 -15.26 -11.63 -4.96
C SER A 147 -14.11 -11.06 -4.10
N ARG A 148 -14.36 -10.84 -2.82
CA ARG A 148 -13.34 -10.34 -1.86
C ARG A 148 -12.05 -11.15 -1.87
N GLY A 149 -12.15 -12.49 -1.97
CA GLY A 149 -11.00 -13.40 -2.02
C GLY A 149 -10.07 -13.17 -3.22
N THR A 150 -10.59 -12.60 -4.31
CA THR A 150 -9.82 -12.31 -5.54
C THR A 150 -9.26 -10.90 -5.61
N LEU A 151 -9.68 -10.00 -4.70
CA LEU A 151 -9.10 -8.66 -4.62
C LEU A 151 -7.66 -8.75 -4.14
N GLN A 152 -6.73 -8.27 -4.98
CA GLN A 152 -5.31 -8.27 -4.70
C GLN A 152 -4.82 -6.87 -4.40
N GLY A 153 -4.09 -6.69 -3.31
CA GLY A 153 -3.65 -5.34 -2.97
C GLY A 153 -3.01 -5.21 -1.62
N THR A 154 -2.84 -3.95 -1.22
CA THR A 154 -2.26 -3.56 0.06
C THR A 154 -2.90 -2.26 0.53
N VAL A 155 -3.22 -2.13 1.80
CA VAL A 155 -3.36 -0.84 2.47
C VAL A 155 -2.11 -0.59 3.30
N GLN A 156 -1.64 0.66 3.37
CA GLN A 156 -0.47 0.95 4.20
C GLN A 156 -0.76 0.70 5.68
N ASN A 157 -1.83 1.28 6.22
CA ASN A 157 -2.41 0.97 7.53
C ASN A 157 -1.37 0.91 8.69
N ASP A 158 -0.29 1.68 8.57
CA ASP A 158 0.76 1.75 9.58
C ASP A 158 0.63 3.09 10.30
N ILE A 159 -0.12 3.06 11.40
CA ILE A 159 -0.48 4.27 12.16
C ILE A 159 0.64 4.70 13.12
N LEU A 160 1.57 3.81 13.49
CA LEU A 160 2.66 4.15 14.41
C LEU A 160 3.64 5.14 13.77
N LYS A 161 4.01 4.91 12.50
CA LYS A 161 4.86 5.85 11.76
C LYS A 161 4.19 7.21 11.51
N GLU A 162 2.86 7.29 11.56
CA GLU A 162 2.15 8.57 11.47
C GLU A 162 2.46 9.46 12.68
N PHE A 163 2.47 8.90 13.88
CA PHE A 163 2.83 9.66 15.09
C PHE A 163 4.31 10.02 15.16
N ILE A 164 5.19 9.19 14.58
CA ILE A 164 6.64 9.36 14.71
C ILE A 164 7.20 10.32 13.65
N ALA A 165 6.69 10.27 12.41
CA ALA A 165 7.35 10.94 11.28
C ALA A 165 6.41 11.60 10.27
N ARG A 166 5.23 11.03 10.00
CA ARG A 166 4.43 11.42 8.82
C ARG A 166 3.30 12.41 9.10
N GLY A 167 2.68 12.35 10.28
CA GLY A 167 1.73 13.35 10.78
C GLY A 167 0.29 13.25 10.27
N THR A 168 -0.11 12.23 9.49
CA THR A 168 -1.49 12.08 9.00
C THR A 168 -2.32 11.13 9.87
N TYR A 169 -2.38 11.42 11.16
CA TYR A 169 -3.22 10.73 12.14
C TYR A 169 -4.48 11.55 12.49
N ILE A 170 -5.57 10.85 12.81
CA ILE A 170 -6.87 11.47 13.16
C ILE A 170 -7.19 11.25 14.64
N TYR A 171 -7.06 9.99 15.09
CA TYR A 171 -7.44 9.59 16.44
C TYR A 171 -6.21 9.46 17.35
N PRO A 172 -6.38 9.47 18.68
CA PRO A 172 -5.32 9.07 19.61
C PRO A 172 -4.76 7.66 19.29
N ILE A 173 -3.57 7.36 19.82
CA ILE A 173 -2.83 6.13 19.46
C ILE A 173 -3.60 4.84 19.69
N GLU A 174 -4.35 4.73 20.80
CA GLU A 174 -5.05 3.50 21.18
C GLU A 174 -6.23 3.15 20.25
N PRO A 175 -7.20 4.05 19.97
CA PRO A 175 -8.23 3.77 18.97
C PRO A 175 -7.68 3.62 17.55
N SER A 176 -6.62 4.36 17.21
CA SER A 176 -5.89 4.23 15.95
C SER A 176 -5.32 2.81 15.75
N LEU A 177 -4.66 2.26 16.76
CA LEU A 177 -4.14 0.89 16.74
C LEU A 177 -5.27 -0.14 16.68
N ARG A 178 -6.36 0.09 17.40
CA ARG A 178 -7.54 -0.79 17.31
C ARG A 178 -8.04 -0.89 15.87
N LEU A 179 -8.27 0.23 15.19
CA LEU A 179 -8.72 0.26 13.80
C LEU A 179 -7.76 -0.47 12.86
N ALA A 180 -6.45 -0.24 13.02
CA ALA A 180 -5.44 -0.93 12.22
C ALA A 180 -5.49 -2.45 12.42
N THR A 181 -5.67 -2.92 13.66
CA THR A 181 -5.84 -4.36 13.94
C THR A 181 -7.17 -4.93 13.47
N ASP A 182 -8.25 -4.14 13.47
CA ASP A 182 -9.56 -4.55 12.96
C ASP A 182 -9.51 -4.75 11.44
N VAL A 183 -8.73 -3.94 10.70
CA VAL A 183 -8.42 -4.17 9.26
C VAL A 183 -7.69 -5.49 9.05
N CYS A 184 -6.65 -5.78 9.84
CA CYS A 184 -5.95 -7.08 9.79
C CYS A 184 -6.90 -8.25 10.07
N ARG A 185 -7.78 -8.11 11.07
CA ARG A 185 -8.79 -9.12 11.40
C ARG A 185 -9.77 -9.34 10.25
N PHE A 186 -10.31 -8.26 9.68
CA PHE A 186 -11.28 -8.31 8.59
C PHE A 186 -10.70 -9.04 7.37
N VAL A 187 -9.54 -8.60 6.87
CA VAL A 187 -8.85 -9.21 5.73
C VAL A 187 -8.60 -10.71 5.94
N THR A 188 -8.24 -11.09 7.18
CA THR A 188 -7.99 -12.50 7.54
C THR A 188 -9.29 -13.33 7.57
N ILE A 189 -10.33 -12.86 8.25
CA ILE A 189 -11.61 -13.57 8.38
C ILE A 189 -12.28 -13.75 7.00
N GLU A 190 -12.23 -12.72 6.17
CA GLU A 190 -12.79 -12.71 4.81
C GLU A 190 -11.91 -13.44 3.79
N ARG A 191 -10.75 -13.98 4.22
CA ARG A 191 -9.80 -14.74 3.37
C ARG A 191 -9.41 -13.98 2.10
N MET A 192 -9.19 -12.68 2.22
CA MET A 192 -8.82 -11.83 1.09
C MET A 192 -7.37 -12.08 0.68
N THR A 193 -7.07 -12.00 -0.63
CA THR A 193 -5.69 -12.02 -1.15
C THR A 193 -5.06 -10.61 -1.03
N PHE A 194 -5.21 -9.99 0.13
CA PHE A 194 -4.92 -8.58 0.35
C PHE A 194 -3.96 -8.45 1.54
N ASN A 195 -2.95 -7.58 1.43
CA ASN A 195 -2.03 -7.31 2.52
C ASN A 195 -2.64 -6.23 3.42
N PRO A 196 -2.98 -6.53 4.68
CA PRO A 196 -3.73 -5.60 5.52
C PRO A 196 -2.87 -4.49 6.13
N ILE A 197 -1.55 -4.57 5.98
CA ILE A 197 -0.60 -3.60 6.52
C ILE A 197 0.70 -3.64 5.71
N SER A 198 1.34 -2.48 5.60
CA SER A 198 2.71 -2.32 5.11
C SER A 198 3.51 -1.53 6.13
N VAL A 199 4.19 -2.25 7.03
CA VAL A 199 5.05 -1.64 8.06
C VAL A 199 6.18 -0.87 7.37
N SER A 200 6.25 0.43 7.62
CA SER A 200 6.98 1.38 6.77
C SER A 200 8.18 2.00 7.50
N GLY A 201 9.34 1.97 6.85
CA GLY A 201 10.56 2.65 7.29
C GLY A 201 11.14 3.63 6.27
N TYR A 202 10.44 3.87 5.15
CA TYR A 202 10.74 4.94 4.17
C TYR A 202 10.27 6.29 4.73
#